data_AF-A0A6G7YCP0-F1
#
_entry.id   AF-A0A6G7YCP0-F1
#
_cell.length_a   1.000
_cell.length_b   1.000
_cell.length_c   1.000
_cell.angle_alpha   90.00
_cell.angle_beta   90.00
_cell.angle_gamma   90.00
#
_symmetry.space_group_name_H-M   'P 1'
#
loop_
_entity.id
_entity.type
_entity.pdbx_description
1 polymer ?
#
loop_
_entity_poly.entity_id
_entity_poly.type
_entity_poly.pdbx_seq_one_letter_code
_entity_poly.pdbx_strand_id
1 'polypeptide(L)'
;MATLAAAEAFQAALLDDDPAALYDKAPCGYLSTAPDGTISKVNTTFLTWTGYTIADLVGKRRLVDLLTPGGRIYHETHLSPILHGTSQAKEIALEMVRADGGRMPVLVNAVLDRTAAGDPRIVRYALFDATERRRYEQELLKAKQRAEESERHAVRLAKTLQQTLIPPTSPYIPDLEVASAYRPAGVGDEVGGDFYDVFQVGEGDWVVALGDVAGKGVEAAVVTALVRHSIRALAVAEPSPQALLFRLNAILLASEPDRFCTAVVIRLRQRGSSWEVTVSAGGHPLPLLLRPGRPLSRSVGRARSSVPSRRRGSPTPRSC
;
A
#
# COMPACT_ATOMS: atom_id res chain seq x y z
N MET A 1 58.26 16.28 17.58
CA MET A 1 58.43 16.06 19.04
C MET A 1 57.25 16.60 19.86
N ALA A 2 56.74 17.82 19.62
CA ALA A 2 55.59 18.37 20.36
C ALA A 2 54.27 17.56 20.24
N THR A 3 54.04 16.88 19.12
CA THR A 3 52.86 16.05 18.87
C THR A 3 52.89 14.69 19.56
N LEU A 4 54.09 14.13 19.80
CA LEU A 4 54.25 12.84 20.51
C LEU A 4 53.99 13.05 22.01
N ALA A 5 54.54 14.13 22.58
CA ALA A 5 54.32 14.49 23.98
C ALA A 5 52.86 14.83 24.31
N ALA A 6 52.11 15.45 23.36
CA ALA A 6 50.69 15.71 23.52
C ALA A 6 49.84 14.42 23.46
N ALA A 7 50.21 13.47 22.60
CA ALA A 7 49.56 12.16 22.51
C ALA A 7 49.83 11.32 23.77
N GLU A 8 51.08 11.30 24.25
CA GLU A 8 51.47 10.61 25.50
C GLU A 8 50.80 11.24 26.72
N ALA A 9 50.69 12.57 26.78
CA ALA A 9 49.97 13.27 27.85
C ALA A 9 48.45 13.00 27.81
N PHE A 10 47.85 12.93 26.62
CA PHE A 10 46.44 12.55 26.46
C PHE A 10 46.19 11.09 26.87
N GLN A 11 47.11 10.19 26.54
CA GLN A 11 47.01 8.77 26.88
C GLN A 11 47.25 8.51 28.38
N ALA A 12 48.19 9.25 28.99
CA ALA A 12 48.41 9.24 30.44
C ALA A 12 47.19 9.82 31.19
N ALA A 13 46.60 10.91 30.70
CA ALA A 13 45.37 11.47 31.27
C ALA A 13 44.16 10.53 31.15
N LEU A 14 44.10 9.69 30.10
CA LEU A 14 43.08 8.65 29.94
C LEU A 14 43.24 7.49 30.93
N LEU A 15 44.47 7.24 31.40
CA LEU A 15 44.81 6.15 32.33
C LEU A 15 44.74 6.58 33.80
N ASP A 16 44.72 7.89 34.07
CA ASP A 16 44.65 8.51 35.41
C ASP A 16 43.22 8.90 35.81
N ASP A 17 42.22 8.44 35.05
CA ASP A 17 40.82 8.76 35.26
C ASP A 17 40.30 8.08 36.54
N ASP A 18 39.65 8.85 37.42
CA ASP A 18 39.17 8.35 38.71
C ASP A 18 38.19 7.18 38.50
N PRO A 19 38.50 5.96 38.98
CA PRO A 19 37.62 4.80 38.81
C PRO A 19 36.21 5.02 39.37
N ALA A 20 36.06 5.87 40.38
CA ALA A 20 34.74 6.23 40.90
C ALA A 20 33.98 7.11 39.90
N ALA A 21 34.65 8.11 39.30
CA ALA A 21 34.07 8.95 38.26
C ALA A 21 33.68 8.15 37.00
N LEU A 22 34.50 7.18 36.58
CA LEU A 22 34.20 6.27 35.46
C LEU A 22 32.91 5.47 35.71
N TYR A 23 32.72 4.99 36.94
CA TYR A 23 31.49 4.30 37.35
C TYR A 23 30.29 5.26 37.39
N ASP A 24 30.44 6.41 38.06
CA ASP A 24 29.35 7.34 38.32
C ASP A 24 28.82 8.04 37.07
N LYS A 25 29.72 8.37 36.15
CA LYS A 25 29.41 9.08 34.90
C LYS A 25 29.36 8.15 33.68
N ALA A 26 29.33 6.83 33.89
CA ALA A 26 29.17 5.88 32.80
C ALA A 26 27.92 6.26 31.97
N PRO A 27 27.97 6.16 30.62
CA PRO A 27 26.85 6.50 29.73
C PRO A 27 25.75 5.42 29.75
N CYS A 28 25.59 4.75 30.88
CA CYS A 28 24.55 3.78 31.17
C CYS A 28 24.20 3.85 32.66
N GLY A 29 22.96 3.49 32.98
CA GLY A 29 22.60 3.23 34.37
C GLY A 29 23.31 1.96 34.82
N TYR A 30 24.04 2.01 35.91
CA TYR A 30 24.79 0.86 36.41
C TYR A 30 24.41 0.60 37.85
N LEU A 31 24.05 -0.65 38.16
CA LEU A 31 23.75 -1.06 39.52
C LEU A 31 24.22 -2.49 39.79
N SER A 32 24.43 -2.77 41.07
CA SER A 32 24.75 -4.10 41.56
C SER A 32 23.70 -4.54 42.56
N THR A 33 23.36 -5.82 42.55
CA THR A 33 22.47 -6.42 43.55
C THR A 33 23.15 -7.59 44.27
N ALA A 34 22.75 -7.81 45.52
CA ALA A 34 22.95 -9.08 46.18
C ALA A 34 22.13 -10.20 45.48
N PRO A 35 22.40 -11.49 45.76
CA PRO A 35 21.70 -12.62 45.13
C PRO A 35 20.18 -12.63 45.35
N ASP A 36 19.71 -12.02 46.44
CA ASP A 36 18.28 -11.82 46.74
C ASP A 36 17.63 -10.72 45.88
N GLY A 37 18.43 -9.98 45.11
CA GLY A 37 18.01 -8.86 44.26
C GLY A 37 18.07 -7.50 44.95
N THR A 38 18.47 -7.41 46.22
CA THR A 38 18.61 -6.15 46.96
C THR A 38 19.72 -5.30 46.36
N ILE A 39 19.43 -4.03 46.04
CA ILE A 39 20.40 -3.12 45.40
C ILE A 39 21.50 -2.77 46.40
N SER A 40 22.75 -3.03 46.06
CA SER A 40 23.93 -2.78 46.90
C SER A 40 24.77 -1.60 46.42
N LYS A 41 24.72 -1.27 45.13
CA LYS A 41 25.41 -0.12 44.55
C LYS A 41 24.66 0.39 43.33
N VAL A 42 24.69 1.70 43.10
CA VAL A 42 24.07 2.36 41.95
C VAL A 42 24.89 3.57 41.55
N ASN A 43 24.97 3.87 40.26
CA ASN A 43 25.72 5.01 39.75
C ASN A 43 24.85 6.27 39.59
N THR A 44 25.52 7.42 39.50
CA THR A 44 24.85 8.73 39.36
C THR A 44 23.96 8.84 38.11
N THR A 45 24.37 8.27 36.97
CA THR A 45 23.56 8.24 35.75
C THR A 45 22.19 7.58 35.98
N PHE A 46 22.13 6.42 36.64
CA PHE A 46 20.87 5.74 36.93
C PHE A 46 19.96 6.56 37.84
N LEU A 47 20.52 7.17 38.90
CA LEU A 47 19.76 8.02 39.82
C LEU A 47 19.14 9.21 39.07
N THR A 48 19.93 9.85 38.20
CA THR A 48 19.49 10.98 37.39
C THR A 48 18.32 10.60 36.47
N TRP A 49 18.41 9.46 35.80
CA TRP A 49 17.35 8.99 34.88
C TRP A 49 16.06 8.57 35.57
N THR A 50 16.18 8.02 36.78
CA THR A 50 15.04 7.43 37.50
C THR A 50 14.44 8.36 38.55
N GLY A 51 15.16 9.41 38.95
CA GLY A 51 14.74 10.37 39.97
C GLY A 51 14.83 9.85 41.41
N TYR A 52 15.31 8.62 41.62
CA TYR A 52 15.54 8.08 42.97
C TYR A 52 16.83 8.64 43.57
N THR A 53 16.89 8.67 44.90
CA THR A 53 18.13 8.94 45.63
C THR A 53 18.83 7.63 46.02
N ILE A 54 20.12 7.69 46.34
CA ILE A 54 20.86 6.54 46.89
C ILE A 54 20.14 5.99 48.13
N ALA A 55 19.65 6.89 48.98
CA ALA A 55 18.95 6.54 50.22
C ALA A 55 17.60 5.83 49.97
N ASP A 56 17.01 5.94 48.78
CA ASP A 56 15.77 5.22 48.43
C ASP A 56 16.04 3.79 47.99
N LEU A 57 17.23 3.53 47.43
CA LEU A 57 17.55 2.29 46.72
C LEU A 57 18.46 1.37 47.51
N VAL A 58 19.65 1.86 47.88
CA VAL A 58 20.73 1.01 48.38
C VAL A 58 20.35 0.42 49.74
N GLY A 59 20.35 -0.92 49.82
CA GLY A 59 19.99 -1.69 51.00
C GLY A 59 18.50 -1.68 51.34
N LYS A 60 17.65 -1.02 50.55
CA LYS A 60 16.21 -0.84 50.86
C LYS A 60 15.28 -1.46 49.84
N ARG A 61 15.64 -1.40 48.55
CA ARG A 61 14.81 -1.90 47.46
C ARG A 61 15.52 -2.98 46.67
N ARG A 62 14.73 -3.86 46.07
CA ARG A 62 15.19 -4.84 45.09
C ARG A 62 15.06 -4.26 43.69
N LEU A 63 15.85 -4.75 42.73
CA LEU A 63 15.74 -4.33 41.33
C LEU A 63 14.31 -4.49 40.80
N VAL A 64 13.65 -5.60 41.14
CA VAL A 64 12.27 -5.90 40.72
C VAL A 64 11.25 -4.89 41.24
N ASP A 65 11.52 -4.20 42.36
CA ASP A 65 10.62 -3.18 42.89
C ASP A 65 10.54 -1.96 41.97
N LEU A 66 11.59 -1.74 41.18
CA LEU A 66 11.69 -0.68 40.19
C LEU A 66 11.17 -1.09 38.81
N LEU A 67 10.62 -2.30 38.65
CA LEU A 67 10.02 -2.76 37.40
C LEU A 67 8.48 -2.63 37.43
N THR A 68 7.89 -2.46 36.25
CA THR A 68 6.43 -2.61 36.09
C THR A 68 5.97 -4.01 36.50
N PRO A 69 4.67 -4.23 36.82
CA PRO A 69 4.17 -5.55 37.18
C PRO A 69 4.52 -6.64 36.14
N GLY A 70 4.38 -6.33 34.84
CA GLY A 70 4.81 -7.24 33.77
C GLY A 70 6.32 -7.45 33.72
N GLY A 71 7.11 -6.40 33.98
CA GLY A 71 8.57 -6.48 34.08
C GLY A 71 9.05 -7.39 35.22
N ARG A 72 8.35 -7.39 36.37
CA ARG A 72 8.64 -8.30 37.50
C ARG A 72 8.43 -9.76 37.10
N ILE A 73 7.30 -10.06 36.46
CA ILE A 73 7.00 -11.40 35.97
C ILE A 73 8.07 -11.84 34.95
N TYR A 74 8.40 -10.97 33.99
CA TYR A 74 9.42 -11.29 32.98
C TYR A 74 10.80 -11.50 33.60
N HIS A 75 11.17 -10.68 34.58
CA HIS A 75 12.42 -10.85 35.32
C HIS A 75 12.49 -12.23 35.99
N GLU A 76 11.44 -12.64 36.71
CA GLU A 76 11.40 -13.93 37.39
C GLU A 76 11.36 -15.12 36.43
N THR A 77 10.60 -15.02 35.35
CA THR A 77 10.35 -16.14 34.43
C THR A 77 11.40 -16.31 33.35
N HIS A 78 12.13 -15.25 32.99
CA HIS A 78 13.10 -15.27 31.89
C HIS A 78 14.49 -14.81 32.34
N LEU A 79 14.61 -13.60 32.89
CA LEU A 79 15.93 -13.02 33.20
C LEU A 79 16.69 -13.81 34.27
N SER A 80 16.01 -14.15 35.37
CA SER A 80 16.60 -14.89 36.48
C SER A 80 17.06 -16.30 36.06
N PRO A 81 16.24 -17.12 35.37
CA PRO A 81 16.68 -18.41 34.82
C PRO A 81 17.87 -18.30 33.88
N ILE A 82 17.89 -17.30 32.98
CA ILE A 82 19.02 -17.06 32.08
C ILE A 82 20.28 -16.79 32.90
N LEU A 83 20.22 -15.88 33.88
CA LEU A 83 21.37 -15.58 34.73
C LEU A 83 21.84 -16.77 35.56
N HIS A 84 20.94 -17.59 36.10
CA HIS A 84 21.33 -18.78 36.84
C HIS A 84 21.94 -19.87 35.94
N GLY A 85 21.51 -19.96 34.67
CA GLY A 85 22.03 -20.93 33.71
C GLY A 85 23.34 -20.51 33.06
N THR A 86 23.40 -19.30 32.48
CA THR A 86 24.53 -18.83 31.65
C THR A 86 25.42 -17.81 32.35
N SER A 87 25.04 -17.34 33.55
CA SER A 87 25.69 -16.23 34.27
C SER A 87 25.72 -14.90 33.51
N GLN A 88 24.99 -14.78 32.40
CA GLN A 88 24.92 -13.55 31.61
C GLN A 88 23.59 -13.44 30.83
N ALA A 89 23.00 -12.26 30.85
CA ALA A 89 21.88 -11.87 30.01
C ALA A 89 22.21 -10.59 29.23
N LYS A 90 21.75 -10.50 27.98
CA LYS A 90 22.03 -9.37 27.09
C LYS A 90 20.74 -8.88 26.42
N GLU A 91 20.66 -7.57 26.24
CA GLU A 91 19.64 -6.83 25.49
C GLU A 91 18.19 -7.12 25.92
N ILE A 92 17.97 -7.29 27.22
CA ILE A 92 16.66 -7.60 27.75
C ILE A 92 15.83 -6.32 27.90
N ALA A 93 14.77 -6.20 27.10
CA ALA A 93 13.88 -5.04 27.14
C ALA A 93 12.94 -5.09 28.35
N LEU A 94 13.01 -4.07 29.20
CA LEU A 94 12.16 -3.91 30.39
C LEU A 94 11.62 -2.49 30.47
N GLU A 95 10.63 -2.28 31.34
CA GLU A 95 10.15 -0.95 31.71
C GLU A 95 10.42 -0.70 33.19
N MET A 96 11.21 0.34 33.45
CA MET A 96 11.53 0.84 34.79
C MET A 96 10.49 1.86 35.24
N VAL A 97 10.13 1.81 36.52
CA VAL A 97 9.24 2.76 37.19
C VAL A 97 10.11 3.79 37.91
N ARG A 98 10.04 5.04 37.46
CA ARG A 98 10.74 6.20 38.04
C ARG A 98 10.11 6.60 39.38
N ALA A 99 10.81 7.43 40.14
CA ALA A 99 10.35 7.93 41.44
C ALA A 99 9.04 8.74 41.34
N ASP A 100 8.80 9.41 40.21
CA ASP A 100 7.57 10.13 39.89
C ASP A 100 6.41 9.22 39.41
N GLY A 101 6.64 7.91 39.34
CA GLY A 101 5.69 6.92 38.80
C GLY A 101 5.70 6.79 37.27
N GLY A 102 6.48 7.63 36.57
CA GLY A 102 6.67 7.55 35.13
C GLY A 102 7.36 6.25 34.71
N ARG A 103 7.14 5.83 33.46
CA ARG A 103 7.75 4.62 32.90
C ARG A 103 8.88 4.98 31.96
N MET A 104 9.99 4.27 32.11
CA MET A 104 11.17 4.42 31.29
C MET A 104 11.52 3.07 30.66
N PRO A 105 11.39 2.92 29.33
CA PRO A 105 11.86 1.72 28.66
C PRO A 105 13.39 1.66 28.73
N VAL A 106 13.92 0.48 29.06
CA VAL A 106 15.35 0.24 29.16
C VAL A 106 15.73 -1.08 28.50
N LEU A 107 16.95 -1.15 27.98
CA LEU A 107 17.61 -2.42 27.66
C LEU A 107 18.55 -2.79 28.80
N VAL A 108 18.48 -4.02 29.27
CA VAL A 108 19.24 -4.51 30.42
C VAL A 108 20.21 -5.59 29.99
N ASN A 109 21.48 -5.36 30.30
CA ASN A 109 22.52 -6.37 30.32
C ASN A 109 22.82 -6.71 31.76
N ALA A 110 22.99 -7.99 32.06
CA ALA A 110 23.29 -8.45 33.40
C ALA A 110 24.36 -9.55 33.39
N VAL A 111 25.24 -9.54 34.39
CA VAL A 111 26.25 -10.58 34.61
C VAL A 111 26.17 -11.00 36.08
N LEU A 112 26.10 -12.31 36.31
CA LEU A 112 26.14 -12.93 37.63
C LEU A 112 27.56 -13.41 37.93
N ASP A 113 28.22 -12.79 38.90
CA ASP A 113 29.47 -13.30 39.45
C ASP A 113 29.20 -14.39 40.49
N ARG A 114 30.07 -15.40 40.50
CA ARG A 114 30.02 -16.52 41.44
C ARG A 114 31.24 -16.55 42.33
N THR A 115 31.11 -17.19 43.50
CA THR A 115 32.25 -17.52 44.36
C THR A 115 33.08 -18.64 43.74
N ALA A 116 34.26 -18.92 44.31
CA ALA A 116 35.07 -20.08 43.90
C ALA A 116 34.34 -21.42 44.10
N ALA A 117 33.34 -21.47 45.00
CA ALA A 117 32.49 -22.63 45.23
C ALA A 117 31.29 -22.73 44.25
N GLY A 118 31.09 -21.75 43.37
CA GLY A 118 30.01 -21.72 42.38
C GLY A 118 28.74 -21.00 42.83
N ASP A 119 28.68 -20.53 44.08
CA ASP A 119 27.52 -19.84 44.63
C ASP A 119 27.33 -18.44 44.03
N PRO A 120 26.09 -17.99 43.76
CA PRO A 120 25.80 -16.62 43.36
C PRO A 120 26.33 -15.61 44.37
N ARG A 121 27.12 -14.63 43.92
CA ARG A 121 27.72 -13.60 44.79
C ARG A 121 27.12 -12.22 44.57
N ILE A 122 27.15 -11.74 43.33
CA ILE A 122 26.71 -10.39 42.99
C ILE A 122 26.22 -10.39 41.55
N VAL A 123 25.13 -9.69 41.28
CA VAL A 123 24.67 -9.46 39.90
C VAL A 123 24.95 -8.00 39.55
N ARG A 124 25.60 -7.76 38.43
CA ARG A 124 25.83 -6.42 37.89
C ARG A 124 24.95 -6.19 36.69
N TYR A 125 24.29 -5.04 36.66
CA TYR A 125 23.37 -4.63 35.61
C TYR A 125 23.89 -3.36 34.96
N ALA A 126 23.87 -3.35 33.63
CA ALA A 126 23.98 -2.15 32.82
C ALA A 126 22.63 -1.93 32.10
N LEU A 127 22.03 -0.77 32.34
CA LEU A 127 20.75 -0.34 31.81
C LEU A 127 20.99 0.79 30.81
N PHE A 128 20.38 0.68 29.64
CA PHE A 128 20.45 1.69 28.59
C PHE A 128 19.05 2.27 28.35
N ASP A 129 18.94 3.60 28.34
CA ASP A 129 17.69 4.27 27.98
C ASP A 129 17.27 3.86 26.56
N ALA A 130 16.06 3.32 26.43
CA ALA A 130 15.49 2.88 25.17
C ALA A 130 14.29 3.72 24.74
N THR A 131 14.11 4.92 25.32
CA THR A 131 12.94 5.79 25.06
C THR A 131 12.86 6.18 23.58
N GLU A 132 13.93 6.73 23.03
CA GLU A 132 14.01 7.10 21.62
C GLU A 132 13.85 5.88 20.71
N ARG A 133 14.57 4.78 21.01
CA ARG A 133 14.50 3.54 20.23
C ARG A 133 13.06 3.00 20.15
N ARG A 134 12.37 2.91 21.28
CA ARG A 134 10.99 2.40 21.35
C ARG A 134 10.01 3.34 20.64
N ARG A 135 10.25 4.65 20.70
CA ARG A 135 9.46 5.64 19.96
C ARG A 135 9.61 5.46 18.45
N TYR A 136 10.85 5.36 17.94
CA TYR A 136 11.11 5.13 16.52
C TYR A 136 10.51 3.82 16.02
N GLU A 137 10.66 2.73 16.76
CA GLU A 137 10.08 1.43 16.39
C GLU A 137 8.55 1.49 16.28
N GLN A 138 7.89 2.20 17.21
CA GLN A 138 6.43 2.39 17.18
C GLN A 138 5.98 3.29 16.02
N GLU A 139 6.70 4.38 15.75
CA GLU A 139 6.40 5.28 14.64
C GLU A 139 6.57 4.57 13.29
N LEU A 140 7.65 3.80 13.13
CA LEU A 140 7.90 3.00 11.94
C LEU A 140 6.81 1.96 11.69
N LEU A 141 6.39 1.25 12.75
CA LEU A 141 5.32 0.25 12.64
C LEU A 141 3.99 0.90 12.20
N LYS A 142 3.64 2.05 12.77
CA LYS A 142 2.42 2.80 12.39
C LYS A 142 2.49 3.30 10.94
N ALA A 143 3.66 3.79 10.51
CA ALA A 143 3.85 4.24 9.13
C ALA A 143 3.69 3.09 8.14
N LYS A 144 4.27 1.92 8.43
CA LYS A 144 4.11 0.71 7.63
C LYS A 144 2.64 0.28 7.52
N GLN A 145 1.93 0.23 8.65
CA GLN A 145 0.51 -0.15 8.66
C GLN A 145 -0.34 0.78 7.80
N ARG A 146 -0.13 2.10 7.90
CA ARG A 146 -0.85 3.09 7.08
C ARG A 146 -0.59 2.93 5.59
N ALA A 147 0.66 2.63 5.21
CA ALA A 147 1.02 2.40 3.81
C ALA A 147 0.31 1.16 3.25
N GLU A 148 0.34 0.05 4.00
CA GLU A 148 -0.33 -1.21 3.62
C GLU A 148 -1.86 -1.04 3.51
N GLU A 149 -2.48 -0.29 4.42
CA GLU A 149 -3.91 0.01 4.36
C GLU A 149 -4.28 0.86 3.13
N SER A 150 -3.49 1.89 2.84
CA SER A 150 -3.69 2.74 1.66
C SER A 150 -3.57 1.95 0.37
N GLU A 151 -2.56 1.07 0.26
CA GLU A 151 -2.37 0.21 -0.91
C GLU A 151 -3.55 -0.75 -1.08
N ARG A 152 -3.97 -1.43 -0.01
CA ARG A 152 -5.16 -2.31 -0.04
C ARG A 152 -6.42 -1.56 -0.44
N HIS A 153 -6.58 -0.32 0.02
CA HIS A 153 -7.71 0.51 -0.34
C HIS A 153 -7.68 0.88 -1.83
N ALA A 154 -6.53 1.30 -2.35
CA ALA A 154 -6.34 1.62 -3.77
C ALA A 154 -6.62 0.41 -4.67
N VAL A 155 -6.10 -0.78 -4.32
CA VAL A 155 -6.36 -2.03 -5.05
C VAL A 155 -7.86 -2.37 -5.04
N ARG A 156 -8.52 -2.23 -3.88
CA ARG A 156 -9.96 -2.48 -3.78
C ARG A 156 -10.77 -1.51 -4.65
N LEU A 157 -10.46 -0.22 -4.60
CA LEU A 157 -11.11 0.79 -5.44
C LEU A 157 -10.92 0.50 -6.92
N ALA A 158 -9.70 0.20 -7.35
CA ALA A 158 -9.41 -0.17 -8.74
C ALA A 158 -10.24 -1.39 -9.16
N LYS A 159 -10.31 -2.44 -8.33
CA LYS A 159 -11.11 -3.64 -8.61
C LYS A 159 -12.62 -3.36 -8.69
N THR A 160 -13.15 -2.52 -7.80
CA THR A 160 -14.58 -2.15 -7.84
C THR A 160 -14.90 -1.35 -9.11
N LEU A 161 -14.03 -0.39 -9.49
CA LEU A 161 -14.18 0.34 -10.75
C LEU A 161 -14.12 -0.61 -11.96
N GLN A 162 -13.18 -1.55 -11.96
CA GLN A 162 -13.07 -2.58 -13.01
C GLN A 162 -14.35 -3.40 -13.15
N GLN A 163 -14.96 -3.84 -12.05
CA GLN A 163 -16.20 -4.65 -12.10
C GLN A 163 -17.38 -3.90 -12.71
N THR A 164 -17.44 -2.57 -12.59
CA THR A 164 -18.48 -1.76 -13.24
C THR A 164 -18.26 -1.60 -14.76
N LEU A 165 -17.04 -1.84 -15.24
CA LEU A 165 -16.69 -1.73 -16.66
C LEU A 165 -16.92 -3.03 -17.44
N ILE A 166 -16.99 -4.17 -16.74
CA ILE A 166 -17.37 -5.45 -17.34
C ILE A 166 -18.82 -5.33 -17.82
N PRO A 167 -19.13 -5.57 -19.10
CA PRO A 167 -20.49 -5.46 -19.58
C PRO A 167 -21.41 -6.48 -18.91
N PRO A 168 -22.64 -6.09 -18.53
CA PRO A 168 -23.59 -7.00 -17.94
C PRO A 168 -23.92 -8.11 -18.93
N THR A 169 -24.39 -9.24 -18.41
CA THR A 169 -24.85 -10.41 -19.17
C THR A 169 -25.70 -9.99 -20.38
N SER A 170 -25.44 -10.64 -21.51
CA SER A 170 -26.11 -10.42 -22.77
C SER A 170 -27.64 -10.31 -22.60
N PRO A 171 -28.28 -9.20 -23.01
CA PRO A 171 -29.71 -9.02 -22.82
C PRO A 171 -30.51 -9.95 -23.75
N TYR A 172 -31.72 -10.32 -23.31
CA TYR A 172 -32.68 -11.00 -24.18
C TYR A 172 -33.26 -10.00 -25.20
N ILE A 173 -33.08 -10.29 -26.48
CA ILE A 173 -33.70 -9.55 -27.59
C ILE A 173 -34.68 -10.51 -28.29
N PRO A 174 -35.96 -10.14 -28.49
CA PRO A 174 -36.91 -10.98 -29.19
C PRO A 174 -36.36 -11.41 -30.57
N ASP A 175 -36.47 -12.71 -30.87
CA ASP A 175 -36.05 -13.33 -32.13
C ASP A 175 -34.54 -13.23 -32.46
N LEU A 176 -33.69 -12.76 -31.52
CA LEU A 176 -32.25 -12.62 -31.70
C LEU A 176 -31.47 -13.23 -30.53
N GLU A 177 -30.50 -14.08 -30.84
CA GLU A 177 -29.53 -14.59 -29.86
C GLU A 177 -28.31 -13.68 -29.83
N VAL A 178 -27.95 -13.18 -28.64
CA VAL A 178 -26.78 -12.34 -28.45
C VAL A 178 -25.79 -13.07 -27.54
N ALA A 179 -24.56 -13.24 -28.03
CA ALA A 179 -23.47 -13.86 -27.29
C ALA A 179 -22.24 -12.94 -27.30
N SER A 180 -21.46 -13.02 -26.22
CA SER A 180 -20.28 -12.18 -26.02
C SER A 180 -19.14 -13.00 -25.43
N ALA A 181 -17.92 -12.78 -25.91
CA ALA A 181 -16.71 -13.35 -25.33
C ALA A 181 -15.69 -12.23 -25.11
N TYR A 182 -15.29 -12.01 -23.85
CA TYR A 182 -14.24 -11.07 -23.49
C TYR A 182 -13.02 -11.85 -23.02
N ARG A 183 -11.88 -11.66 -23.72
CA ARG A 183 -10.63 -12.35 -23.40
C ARG A 183 -9.52 -11.29 -23.24
N PRO A 184 -9.21 -10.86 -22.01
CA PRO A 184 -8.15 -9.88 -21.79
C PRO A 184 -6.78 -10.47 -22.18
N ALA A 185 -5.91 -9.63 -22.75
CA ALA A 185 -4.54 -9.99 -23.09
C ALA A 185 -3.60 -9.68 -21.91
N GLY A 186 -3.32 -10.66 -21.06
CA GLY A 186 -2.33 -10.51 -19.99
C GLY A 186 -2.48 -11.51 -18.84
N VAL A 187 -1.40 -11.72 -18.10
CA VAL A 187 -1.39 -12.42 -16.80
C VAL A 187 -1.35 -11.32 -15.72
N GLY A 188 -2.51 -10.85 -15.25
CA GLY A 188 -2.60 -9.83 -14.19
C GLY A 188 -3.86 -8.96 -14.23
N ASP A 189 -4.03 -8.12 -13.20
CA ASP A 189 -5.13 -7.14 -12.97
C ASP A 189 -5.10 -5.92 -13.93
N GLU A 190 -4.48 -6.02 -15.11
CA GLU A 190 -4.41 -4.91 -16.06
C GLU A 190 -5.76 -4.69 -16.76
N VAL A 191 -6.31 -3.48 -16.65
CA VAL A 191 -7.57 -3.09 -17.31
C VAL A 191 -7.34 -2.85 -18.78
N GLY A 192 -8.07 -3.57 -19.63
CA GLY A 192 -8.12 -3.34 -21.06
C GLY A 192 -9.00 -2.14 -21.42
N GLY A 193 -8.66 -1.43 -22.50
CA GLY A 193 -9.48 -0.37 -23.07
C GLY A 193 -10.74 -0.87 -23.80
N ASP A 194 -10.76 -2.15 -24.14
CA ASP A 194 -11.86 -2.84 -24.81
C ASP A 194 -13.18 -2.79 -24.02
N PHE A 195 -14.28 -2.45 -24.70
CA PHE A 195 -15.63 -2.52 -24.15
C PHE A 195 -16.65 -2.96 -25.20
N TYR A 196 -17.74 -3.56 -24.72
CA TYR A 196 -18.97 -3.70 -25.49
C TYR A 196 -20.19 -3.33 -24.65
N ASP A 197 -21.30 -2.99 -25.28
CA ASP A 197 -22.56 -2.73 -24.60
C ASP A 197 -23.73 -3.08 -25.52
N VAL A 198 -24.79 -3.67 -24.97
CA VAL A 198 -26.02 -3.98 -25.69
C VAL A 198 -27.19 -3.48 -24.87
N PHE A 199 -28.01 -2.60 -25.44
CA PHE A 199 -29.11 -1.99 -24.71
C PHE A 199 -30.25 -1.54 -25.60
N GLN A 200 -31.45 -1.55 -25.02
CA GLN A 200 -32.66 -1.04 -25.64
C GLN A 200 -32.79 0.47 -25.40
N VAL A 201 -33.23 1.19 -26.42
CA VAL A 201 -33.52 2.65 -26.34
C VAL A 201 -34.98 2.97 -26.63
N GLY A 202 -35.71 2.04 -27.26
CA GLY A 202 -37.14 2.12 -27.51
C GLY A 202 -37.69 0.73 -27.84
N GLU A 203 -39.01 0.59 -27.92
CA GLU A 203 -39.63 -0.69 -28.30
C GLU A 203 -39.14 -1.12 -29.69
N GLY A 204 -38.58 -2.33 -29.78
CA GLY A 204 -37.98 -2.83 -31.03
C GLY A 204 -36.74 -2.07 -31.52
N ASP A 205 -36.16 -1.15 -30.73
CA ASP A 205 -34.96 -0.38 -31.10
C ASP A 205 -33.81 -0.64 -30.12
N TRP A 206 -32.72 -1.22 -30.64
CA TRP A 206 -31.58 -1.70 -29.87
C TRP A 206 -30.26 -1.16 -30.42
N VAL A 207 -29.30 -0.97 -29.51
CA VAL A 207 -27.94 -0.53 -29.83
C VAL A 207 -26.96 -1.57 -29.36
N VAL A 208 -26.01 -1.90 -30.22
CA VAL A 208 -24.79 -2.63 -29.89
C VAL A 208 -23.62 -1.67 -30.09
N ALA A 209 -22.81 -1.48 -29.07
CA ALA A 209 -21.57 -0.72 -29.12
C ALA A 209 -20.41 -1.66 -28.82
N LEU A 210 -19.30 -1.50 -29.54
CA LEU A 210 -18.04 -2.19 -29.29
C LEU A 210 -16.92 -1.20 -29.57
N GLY A 211 -15.89 -1.17 -28.75
CA GLY A 211 -14.76 -0.28 -28.99
C GLY A 211 -13.55 -0.62 -28.13
N ASP A 212 -12.47 0.08 -28.40
CA ASP A 212 -11.19 -0.04 -27.71
C ASP A 212 -10.59 1.35 -27.51
N VAL A 213 -10.25 1.67 -26.27
CA VAL A 213 -9.57 2.91 -25.89
C VAL A 213 -8.07 2.65 -25.81
N ALA A 214 -7.29 3.47 -26.52
CA ALA A 214 -5.84 3.39 -26.50
C ALA A 214 -5.28 3.59 -25.07
N GLY A 215 -4.46 2.63 -24.65
CA GLY A 215 -3.80 2.63 -23.35
C GLY A 215 -4.20 1.42 -22.50
N LYS A 216 -3.71 1.39 -21.27
CA LYS A 216 -4.04 0.35 -20.29
C LYS A 216 -4.09 0.92 -18.87
N GLY A 217 -4.74 0.19 -17.96
CA GLY A 217 -4.83 0.56 -16.55
C GLY A 217 -5.99 1.51 -16.24
N VAL A 218 -5.96 2.11 -15.05
CA VAL A 218 -7.11 2.84 -14.47
C VAL A 218 -7.53 4.04 -15.33
N GLU A 219 -6.59 4.77 -15.92
CA GLU A 219 -6.95 5.93 -16.76
C GLU A 219 -7.69 5.51 -18.04
N ALA A 220 -7.26 4.43 -18.70
CA ALA A 220 -7.98 3.89 -19.85
C ALA A 220 -9.39 3.41 -19.45
N ALA A 221 -9.50 2.79 -18.27
CA ALA A 221 -10.75 2.33 -17.68
C ALA A 221 -11.78 3.47 -17.50
N VAL A 222 -11.34 4.63 -17.00
CA VAL A 222 -12.18 5.81 -16.82
C VAL A 222 -12.72 6.32 -18.17
N VAL A 223 -11.85 6.40 -19.18
CA VAL A 223 -12.26 6.83 -20.52
C VAL A 223 -13.18 5.81 -21.18
N THR A 224 -12.94 4.52 -21.00
CA THR A 224 -13.85 3.45 -21.45
C THR A 224 -15.24 3.61 -20.83
N ALA A 225 -15.34 3.92 -19.53
CA ALA A 225 -16.62 4.25 -18.88
C ALA A 225 -17.28 5.46 -19.52
N LEU A 226 -16.53 6.56 -19.70
CA LEU A 226 -17.01 7.80 -20.31
C LEU A 226 -17.58 7.53 -21.72
N VAL A 227 -16.83 6.82 -22.56
CA VAL A 227 -17.24 6.48 -23.93
C VAL A 227 -18.52 5.67 -23.91
N ARG A 228 -18.55 4.58 -23.14
CA ARG A 228 -19.69 3.67 -23.07
C ARG A 228 -20.97 4.39 -22.62
N HIS A 229 -20.91 5.19 -21.56
CA HIS A 229 -22.07 5.92 -21.05
C HIS A 229 -22.47 7.07 -21.96
N SER A 230 -21.51 7.73 -22.62
CA SER A 230 -21.80 8.75 -23.63
C SER A 230 -22.53 8.17 -24.82
N ILE A 231 -22.13 6.98 -25.31
CA ILE A 231 -22.85 6.28 -26.38
C ILE A 231 -24.29 5.99 -25.94
N ARG A 232 -24.48 5.46 -24.72
CA ARG A 232 -25.81 5.16 -24.18
C ARG A 232 -26.70 6.40 -24.09
N ALA A 233 -26.17 7.52 -23.59
CA ALA A 233 -26.90 8.78 -23.50
C ALA A 233 -27.23 9.36 -24.88
N LEU A 234 -26.25 9.42 -25.78
CA LEU A 234 -26.42 9.95 -27.14
C LEU A 234 -27.40 9.11 -27.96
N ALA A 235 -27.42 7.80 -27.78
CA ALA A 235 -28.29 6.88 -28.51
C ALA A 235 -29.79 7.11 -28.30
N VAL A 236 -30.18 7.79 -27.21
CA VAL A 236 -31.57 8.20 -26.97
C VAL A 236 -31.98 9.34 -27.89
N ALA A 237 -31.09 10.31 -28.10
CA ALA A 237 -31.36 11.52 -28.89
C ALA A 237 -30.96 11.39 -30.37
N GLU A 238 -30.02 10.49 -30.70
CA GLU A 238 -29.45 10.36 -32.04
C GLU A 238 -29.80 9.02 -32.68
N PRO A 239 -30.79 8.97 -33.60
CA PRO A 239 -31.18 7.76 -34.31
C PRO A 239 -30.11 7.25 -35.29
N SER A 240 -29.18 8.11 -35.72
CA SER A 240 -28.13 7.79 -36.69
C SER A 240 -26.84 7.39 -35.97
N PRO A 241 -26.33 6.15 -36.16
CA PRO A 241 -25.05 5.73 -35.59
C PRO A 241 -23.87 6.62 -36.01
N GLN A 242 -23.92 7.19 -37.21
CA GLN A 242 -22.89 8.10 -37.70
C GLN A 242 -22.91 9.43 -36.93
N ALA A 243 -24.09 10.02 -36.73
CA ALA A 243 -24.23 11.28 -35.98
C ALA A 243 -23.85 11.08 -34.51
N LEU A 244 -24.21 9.92 -33.94
CA LEU A 244 -23.80 9.51 -32.61
C LEU A 244 -22.27 9.47 -32.48
N LEU A 245 -21.57 8.75 -33.38
CA LEU A 245 -20.11 8.70 -33.36
C LEU A 245 -19.46 10.07 -33.57
N PHE A 246 -20.06 10.93 -34.40
CA PHE A 246 -19.58 12.30 -34.59
C PHE A 246 -19.64 13.12 -33.29
N ARG A 247 -20.76 13.03 -32.55
CA ARG A 247 -20.90 13.69 -31.24
C ARG A 247 -20.00 13.09 -30.17
N LEU A 248 -19.86 11.77 -30.15
CA LEU A 248 -18.93 11.07 -29.26
C LEU A 248 -17.50 11.58 -29.46
N ASN A 249 -17.07 11.71 -30.72
CA ASN A 249 -15.75 12.26 -31.04
C ASN A 249 -15.57 13.69 -30.54
N ALA A 250 -16.61 14.54 -30.60
CA ALA A 250 -16.55 15.89 -30.04
C ALA A 250 -16.41 15.90 -28.51
N ILE A 251 -17.11 15.00 -27.80
CA ILE A 251 -16.97 14.83 -26.34
C ILE A 251 -15.54 14.39 -25.98
N LEU A 252 -15.00 13.41 -26.72
CA LEU A 252 -13.66 12.89 -26.49
C LEU A 252 -12.59 13.96 -26.75
N LEU A 253 -12.70 14.72 -27.84
CA LEU A 253 -11.76 15.81 -28.13
C LEU A 253 -11.78 16.92 -27.07
N ALA A 254 -12.91 17.13 -26.39
CA ALA A 254 -13.02 18.13 -25.32
C ALA A 254 -12.51 17.62 -23.96
N SER A 255 -12.66 16.32 -23.69
CA SER A 255 -12.38 15.75 -22.36
C SER A 255 -11.03 15.03 -22.29
N GLU A 256 -10.60 14.40 -23.39
CA GLU A 256 -9.47 13.47 -23.47
C GLU A 256 -8.67 13.68 -24.78
N PRO A 257 -8.03 14.85 -24.99
CA PRO A 257 -7.45 15.24 -26.28
C PRO A 257 -6.25 14.37 -26.72
N ASP A 258 -5.56 13.74 -25.77
CA ASP A 258 -4.36 12.94 -26.01
C ASP A 258 -4.64 11.44 -26.18
N ARG A 259 -5.91 11.02 -26.12
CA ARG A 259 -6.32 9.62 -26.24
C ARG A 259 -7.14 9.39 -27.49
N PHE A 260 -7.03 8.17 -28.00
CA PHE A 260 -7.78 7.71 -29.16
C PHE A 260 -8.67 6.54 -28.76
N CYS A 261 -9.86 6.45 -29.35
CA CYS A 261 -10.79 5.34 -29.19
C CYS A 261 -11.21 4.86 -30.58
N THR A 262 -11.11 3.56 -30.82
CA THR A 262 -11.84 2.90 -31.90
C THR A 262 -13.22 2.52 -31.39
N ALA A 263 -14.26 2.71 -32.20
CA ALA A 263 -15.60 2.25 -31.86
C ALA A 263 -16.40 1.83 -33.10
N VAL A 264 -17.29 0.86 -32.93
CA VAL A 264 -18.35 0.49 -33.85
C VAL A 264 -19.68 0.56 -33.10
N VAL A 265 -20.68 1.17 -33.74
CA VAL A 265 -22.04 1.27 -33.23
C VAL A 265 -22.98 0.67 -34.27
N ILE A 266 -23.78 -0.29 -33.82
CA ILE A 266 -24.79 -0.99 -34.59
C ILE A 266 -26.15 -0.63 -34.00
N ARG A 267 -27.08 -0.22 -34.84
CA ARG A 267 -28.48 0.02 -34.48
C ARG A 267 -29.35 -1.04 -35.13
N LEU A 268 -30.14 -1.73 -34.32
CA LEU A 268 -31.08 -2.77 -34.72
C LEU A 268 -32.50 -2.24 -34.52
N ARG A 269 -33.27 -2.12 -35.60
CA ARG A 269 -34.68 -1.69 -35.54
C ARG A 269 -35.60 -2.77 -36.07
N GLN A 270 -36.60 -3.13 -35.29
CA GLN A 270 -37.61 -4.07 -35.70
C GLN A 270 -38.56 -3.41 -36.72
N ARG A 271 -38.75 -4.08 -37.86
CA ARG A 271 -39.63 -3.71 -38.97
C ARG A 271 -40.52 -4.91 -39.29
N GLY A 272 -41.66 -5.00 -38.60
CA GLY A 272 -42.54 -6.18 -38.70
C GLY A 272 -41.82 -7.44 -38.22
N SER A 273 -41.73 -8.46 -39.08
CA SER A 273 -40.99 -9.71 -38.83
C SER A 273 -39.51 -9.65 -39.19
N SER A 274 -38.99 -8.49 -39.58
CA SER A 274 -37.61 -8.31 -40.03
C SER A 274 -36.85 -7.32 -39.16
N TRP A 275 -35.52 -7.41 -39.19
CA TRP A 275 -34.63 -6.48 -38.49
C TRP A 275 -33.87 -5.63 -39.51
N GLU A 276 -33.96 -4.31 -39.33
CA GLU A 276 -33.15 -3.33 -40.04
C GLU A 276 -31.88 -3.07 -39.23
N VAL A 277 -30.72 -3.26 -39.86
CA VAL A 277 -29.41 -3.11 -39.22
C VAL A 277 -28.65 -1.95 -39.85
N THR A 278 -28.33 -0.94 -39.05
CA THR A 278 -27.47 0.19 -39.46
C THR A 278 -26.16 0.13 -38.70
N VAL A 279 -25.03 0.22 -39.39
CA VAL A 279 -23.68 0.13 -38.80
C VAL A 279 -22.89 1.39 -39.10
N SER A 280 -22.19 1.92 -38.10
CA SER A 280 -21.16 2.94 -38.29
C SER A 280 -19.93 2.58 -37.47
N ALA A 281 -18.75 2.76 -38.06
CA ALA A 281 -17.46 2.49 -37.42
C ALA A 281 -16.56 3.72 -37.49
N GLY A 282 -15.97 4.08 -36.35
CA GLY A 282 -14.90 5.05 -36.21
C GLY A 282 -13.62 4.34 -35.83
N GLY A 283 -12.74 4.07 -36.79
CA GLY A 283 -11.44 3.41 -36.58
C GLY A 283 -11.48 1.92 -36.22
N HIS A 284 -12.61 1.39 -35.76
CA HIS A 284 -12.76 -0.03 -35.42
C HIS A 284 -12.90 -0.90 -36.68
N PRO A 285 -12.40 -2.15 -36.68
CA PRO A 285 -12.65 -3.09 -37.77
C PRO A 285 -14.13 -3.26 -38.09
N LEU A 286 -14.45 -3.43 -39.38
CA LEU A 286 -15.84 -3.59 -39.82
C LEU A 286 -16.41 -4.94 -39.33
N PRO A 287 -17.68 -4.98 -38.89
CA PRO A 287 -18.34 -6.23 -38.53
C PRO A 287 -18.37 -7.23 -39.67
N LEU A 288 -18.31 -8.51 -39.33
CA LEU A 288 -18.42 -9.62 -40.27
C LEU A 288 -19.85 -10.17 -40.28
N LEU A 289 -20.45 -10.26 -41.47
CA LEU A 289 -21.69 -11.01 -41.69
C LEU A 289 -21.35 -12.44 -42.07
N LEU A 290 -21.76 -13.37 -41.23
CA LEU A 290 -21.73 -14.81 -41.48
C LEU A 290 -23.13 -15.27 -41.88
N ARG A 291 -23.22 -16.13 -42.89
CA ARG A 291 -24.49 -16.77 -43.28
C ARG A 291 -24.33 -18.29 -43.13
N PRO A 292 -25.32 -18.99 -42.56
CA PRO A 292 -25.28 -20.45 -42.47
C PRO A 292 -24.98 -21.09 -43.82
N GLY A 293 -24.05 -22.05 -43.86
CA GLY A 293 -23.67 -22.79 -45.07
C GLY A 293 -22.83 -22.01 -46.10
N ARG A 294 -22.37 -20.79 -45.81
CA ARG A 294 -21.42 -20.07 -46.66
C ARG A 294 -20.08 -19.86 -45.94
N PRO A 295 -18.96 -20.37 -46.48
CA PRO A 295 -17.65 -20.30 -45.82
C PRO A 295 -16.99 -18.92 -45.84
N LEU A 296 -17.54 -17.95 -46.58
CA LEU A 296 -16.95 -16.61 -46.72
C LEU A 296 -17.69 -15.61 -45.84
N SER A 297 -16.96 -15.03 -44.88
CA SER A 297 -17.38 -13.84 -44.16
C SER A 297 -17.35 -12.63 -45.09
N ARG A 298 -18.38 -11.79 -45.03
CA ARG A 298 -18.42 -10.52 -45.75
C ARG A 298 -18.39 -9.38 -44.74
N SER A 299 -17.48 -8.42 -44.90
CA SER A 299 -17.50 -7.19 -44.11
C SER A 299 -18.77 -6.38 -44.43
N VAL A 300 -19.45 -5.90 -43.38
CA VAL A 300 -20.65 -5.07 -43.50
C VAL A 300 -20.25 -3.59 -43.51
N GLY A 301 -20.55 -2.90 -44.61
CA GLY A 301 -20.21 -1.49 -44.83
C GLY A 301 -19.01 -1.28 -45.76
N ARG A 302 -18.66 -0.01 -46.01
CA ARG A 302 -17.40 0.40 -46.68
C ARG A 302 -16.60 1.25 -45.71
N ALA A 303 -15.32 0.95 -45.52
CA ALA A 303 -14.41 1.83 -44.81
C ALA A 303 -14.32 3.15 -45.60
N ARG A 304 -14.85 4.24 -45.05
CA ARG A 304 -14.56 5.58 -45.54
C ARG A 304 -13.40 6.10 -44.71
N SER A 305 -12.20 6.16 -45.29
CA SER A 305 -11.10 6.91 -44.71
C SER A 305 -11.45 8.39 -44.76
N SER A 306 -11.80 8.99 -43.62
CA SER A 306 -11.62 10.41 -43.34
C SER A 306 -12.14 10.76 -41.95
N VAL A 307 -11.32 10.51 -40.94
CA VAL A 307 -11.14 11.55 -39.92
C VAL A 307 -10.17 12.54 -40.57
N PRO A 308 -10.52 13.82 -40.77
CA PRO A 308 -9.52 14.79 -41.15
C PRO A 308 -8.56 14.92 -39.96
N SER A 309 -7.34 14.40 -40.11
CA SER A 309 -6.22 15.00 -39.41
C SER A 309 -6.26 16.49 -39.78
N ARG A 310 -6.35 17.37 -38.77
CA ARG A 310 -6.31 18.81 -38.99
C ARG A 310 -4.97 19.17 -39.64
N ARG A 311 -4.92 19.19 -40.97
CA ARG A 311 -4.27 20.28 -41.71
C ARG A 311 -5.39 21.21 -42.19
N ARG A 312 -5.20 22.50 -41.91
CA ARG A 312 -6.12 23.62 -42.10
C ARG A 312 -6.80 23.58 -43.49
N GLY A 313 -8.14 23.68 -43.52
CA GLY A 313 -8.92 23.89 -44.74
C GLY A 313 -10.43 23.67 -44.51
N SER A 314 -11.25 24.65 -44.87
CA SER A 314 -12.71 24.75 -44.70
C SER A 314 -13.53 23.82 -45.65
N PRO A 315 -14.85 23.62 -45.41
CA PRO A 315 -15.58 22.41 -45.81
C PRO A 315 -16.43 22.54 -47.09
N THR A 316 -16.71 21.40 -47.74
CA THR A 316 -17.88 21.20 -48.62
C THR A 316 -18.44 19.78 -48.47
N PRO A 317 -19.75 19.57 -48.28
CA PRO A 317 -20.33 18.24 -48.01
C PRO A 317 -20.91 17.59 -49.28
N ARG A 318 -20.82 16.25 -49.38
CA ARG A 318 -21.70 15.42 -50.24
C ARG A 318 -22.01 14.08 -49.56
N SER A 319 -23.30 13.75 -49.51
CA SER A 319 -23.91 12.55 -48.91
C SER A 319 -24.04 11.38 -49.90
N CYS A 320 -23.93 10.15 -49.40
CA CYS A 320 -24.54 8.94 -49.97
C CYS A 320 -25.10 8.09 -48.83
#